data_AF-A0A0S7YH99-F1
#
_entry.id   AF-A0A0S7YH99-F1
#
_cell.length_a   1.000
_cell.length_b   1.000
_cell.length_c   1.000
_cell.angle_alpha   90.00
_cell.angle_beta   90.00
_cell.angle_gamma   90.00
#
_symmetry.space_group_name_H-M   'P 1'
#
loop_
_entity.id
_entity.type
_entity.pdbx_description
1 polymer ?
#
loop_
_entity_poly.entity_id
_entity_poly.type
_entity_poly.pdbx_seq_one_letter_code
_entity_poly.pdbx_strand_id
1 'polypeptide(L)'
;MLQCRECELGEVDDKGNVQLKCNPFTNVKEPECLLKWQLLRLDLMTRAYMATIAEYKKIAPLQEKLYRRMSREMDEMDDADSWKHGEEDDEDEPPPLDDRL
;
A
#
# COMPACT_ATOMS: atom_id res chain seq x y z
N MET A 1 35.94 -15.16 -8.88
CA MET A 1 34.56 -15.17 -8.36
C MET A 1 34.11 -16.60 -8.19
N LEU A 2 34.15 -17.08 -6.96
CA LEU A 2 33.57 -18.37 -6.60
C LEU A 2 32.06 -18.32 -6.83
N GLN A 3 31.48 -19.30 -7.51
CA GLN A 3 30.02 -19.40 -7.60
C GLN A 3 29.47 -19.92 -6.27
N CYS A 4 28.28 -19.45 -5.85
CA CYS A 4 27.67 -19.96 -4.61
C CYS A 4 27.36 -21.46 -4.66
N ARG A 5 27.23 -22.05 -5.86
CA ARG A 5 27.10 -23.50 -6.07
C ARG A 5 28.37 -24.29 -5.76
N GLU A 6 29.52 -23.63 -5.83
CA GLU A 6 30.84 -24.20 -5.59
C GLU A 6 31.36 -23.83 -4.19
N CYS A 7 30.54 -23.15 -3.38
CA CYS A 7 30.88 -22.66 -2.06
C CYS A 7 30.26 -23.57 -0.99
N GLU A 8 31.04 -23.99 0.00
CA GLU A 8 30.57 -24.80 1.15
C GLU A 8 29.46 -24.13 1.99
N LEU A 9 29.31 -22.81 1.85
CA LEU A 9 28.31 -22.01 2.57
C LEU A 9 27.10 -21.66 1.70
N GLY A 10 27.03 -22.14 0.46
CA GLY A 10 25.92 -21.90 -0.46
C GLY A 10 25.23 -23.20 -0.85
N GLU A 11 23.91 -23.24 -0.67
CA GLU A 11 23.08 -24.36 -1.10
C GLU A 11 22.07 -23.86 -2.14
N VAL A 12 21.92 -24.63 -3.22
CA VAL A 12 20.92 -24.36 -4.24
C VAL A 12 20.02 -25.58 -4.33
N ASP A 13 18.75 -25.38 -4.00
CA ASP A 13 17.73 -26.43 -4.08
C ASP A 13 17.37 -26.75 -5.54
N ASP A 14 16.77 -27.91 -5.80
CA ASP A 14 16.37 -28.36 -7.14
C ASP A 14 15.39 -27.39 -7.83
N LYS A 15 14.67 -26.62 -7.02
CA LYS A 15 13.75 -25.55 -7.46
C LYS A 15 14.45 -24.23 -7.80
N GLY A 16 15.78 -24.18 -7.71
CA GLY A 16 16.59 -22.99 -7.97
C GLY A 16 16.63 -21.96 -6.83
N ASN A 17 16.12 -22.30 -5.64
CA ASN A 17 16.21 -21.43 -4.47
C ASN A 17 17.63 -21.44 -3.92
N VAL A 18 18.23 -20.26 -3.76
CA VAL A 18 19.57 -20.12 -3.18
C VAL A 18 19.46 -19.82 -1.70
N GLN A 19 20.05 -20.67 -0.86
CA GLN A 19 20.24 -20.43 0.57
C GLN A 19 21.72 -20.18 0.85
N LEU A 20 22.01 -19.06 1.50
CA LEU A 20 23.35 -18.73 1.96
C LEU A 20 23.43 -18.97 3.48
N LYS A 21 24.33 -19.87 3.89
CA LYS A 21 24.69 -20.15 5.29
C LYS A 21 25.84 -19.27 5.79
N CYS A 22 26.44 -18.45 4.93
CA CYS A 22 27.45 -17.48 5.33
C CYS A 22 26.83 -16.30 6.08
N ASN A 23 27.55 -15.75 7.05
CA ASN A 23 27.20 -14.53 7.76
C ASN A 23 28.11 -13.40 7.26
N PRO A 24 27.54 -12.28 6.75
CA PRO A 24 28.27 -11.13 6.22
C PRO A 24 29.36 -10.55 7.14
N PHE A 25 29.28 -10.77 8.45
CA PHE A 25 30.17 -10.18 9.44
C PHE A 25 31.19 -11.15 10.03
N THR A 26 31.07 -12.46 9.79
CA THR A 26 31.91 -13.45 10.49
C THR A 26 32.65 -14.41 9.57
N ASN A 27 32.05 -14.89 8.49
CA ASN A 27 32.63 -15.97 7.67
C ASN A 27 32.39 -15.79 6.16
N VAL A 28 32.60 -14.56 5.68
CA VAL A 28 32.56 -14.25 4.25
C VAL A 28 33.87 -14.70 3.59
N LYS A 29 33.77 -15.48 2.50
CA LYS A 29 34.92 -16.02 1.75
C LYS A 29 35.58 -15.00 0.82
N GLU A 30 34.76 -14.25 0.09
CA GLU A 30 35.21 -13.25 -0.89
C GLU A 30 34.39 -11.96 -0.73
N PRO A 31 34.95 -10.76 -0.97
CA PRO A 31 34.20 -9.50 -0.83
C PRO A 31 32.95 -9.45 -1.72
N GLU A 32 32.95 -10.11 -2.87
CA GLU A 32 31.81 -10.22 -3.79
C GLU A 32 30.61 -10.96 -3.19
N CYS A 33 30.80 -11.76 -2.14
CA CYS A 33 29.69 -12.39 -1.42
C CYS A 33 28.77 -11.35 -0.75
N LEU A 34 29.29 -10.17 -0.38
CA LEU A 34 28.46 -9.09 0.17
C LEU A 34 27.48 -8.55 -0.88
N LEU A 35 27.91 -8.44 -2.14
CA LEU A 35 27.04 -8.04 -3.26
C LEU A 35 25.95 -9.09 -3.50
N LYS A 36 26.30 -10.38 -3.46
CA LYS A 36 25.33 -11.48 -3.60
C LYS A 36 24.29 -11.46 -2.46
N TRP A 37 24.74 -11.15 -1.24
CA TRP A 37 23.86 -10.94 -0.09
C TRP A 37 22.88 -9.79 -0.31
N GLN A 38 23.38 -8.65 -0.78
CA GLN A 38 22.54 -7.49 -1.11
C GLN A 38 21.50 -7.85 -2.17
N LEU A 39 21.89 -8.54 -3.24
CA LEU A 39 20.96 -8.98 -4.30
C LEU A 39 19.87 -9.90 -3.77
N LEU A 40 20.22 -10.91 -2.95
CA LEU A 40 19.22 -11.81 -2.35
C LEU A 40 18.26 -11.06 -1.42
N ARG A 41 18.76 -10.08 -0.65
CA ARG A 41 17.92 -9.30 0.25
C ARG A 41 16.96 -8.39 -0.53
N LEU A 42 17.43 -7.79 -1.61
CA LEU A 42 16.61 -6.98 -2.51
C LEU A 42 15.51 -7.82 -3.17
N ASP A 43 15.85 -8.99 -3.70
CA ASP A 43 14.86 -9.93 -4.28
C ASP A 43 13.78 -10.30 -3.25
N LEU A 44 14.18 -10.62 -2.01
CA LEU A 44 13.22 -10.88 -0.93
C LEU A 44 12.28 -9.69 -0.67
N MET A 45 12.82 -8.46 -0.61
CA MET A 45 12.01 -7.26 -0.44
C MET A 45 11.04 -7.05 -1.60
N THR A 46 11.50 -7.24 -2.85
CA THR A 46 10.66 -7.12 -4.03
C THR A 46 9.54 -8.15 -4.04
N ARG A 47 9.82 -9.40 -3.69
CA ARG A 47 8.80 -10.46 -3.57
C ARG A 47 7.76 -10.13 -2.51
N ALA A 48 8.20 -9.65 -1.33
CA ALA A 48 7.29 -9.23 -0.27
C ALA A 48 6.38 -8.09 -0.74
N TYR A 49 6.93 -7.10 -1.44
CA TYR A 49 6.17 -5.99 -1.99
C TYR A 49 5.17 -6.42 -3.06
N MET A 50 5.56 -7.33 -3.96
CA MET A 50 4.64 -7.91 -4.94
C MET A 50 3.48 -8.67 -4.28
N ALA A 51 3.75 -9.39 -3.19
CA ALA A 51 2.71 -10.06 -2.41
C ALA A 51 1.73 -9.04 -1.79
N THR A 52 2.22 -7.92 -1.25
CA THR A 52 1.35 -6.85 -0.73
C THR A 52 0.48 -6.22 -1.80
N ILE A 53 1.03 -5.98 -3.00
CA ILE A 53 0.24 -5.46 -4.14
C ILE A 53 -0.85 -6.46 -4.54
N ALA A 54 -0.52 -7.76 -4.57
CA ALA A 54 -1.49 -8.79 -4.91
C ALA A 54 -2.65 -8.80 -3.91
N GLU A 55 -2.38 -8.56 -2.63
CA GLU A 55 -3.42 -8.48 -1.60
C GLU A 55 -4.28 -7.21 -1.75
N TYR A 56 -3.66 -6.05 -1.98
CA TYR A 56 -4.40 -4.81 -2.26
C TYR A 56 -5.32 -4.95 -3.48
N LYS A 57 -4.89 -5.65 -4.53
CA LYS A 57 -5.74 -5.93 -5.70
C LYS A 57 -6.99 -6.74 -5.35
N LYS A 58 -6.93 -7.66 -4.38
CA LYS A 58 -8.10 -8.43 -3.94
C LYS A 58 -9.07 -7.58 -3.11
N ILE A 59 -8.55 -6.63 -2.35
CA ILE A 59 -9.34 -5.78 -1.44
C ILE A 59 -9.97 -4.58 -2.17
N ALA A 60 -9.36 -4.11 -3.27
CA ALA A 60 -9.88 -3.00 -4.09
C ALA A 60 -11.39 -3.07 -4.42
N PRO A 61 -11.97 -4.21 -4.91
CA PRO A 61 -13.41 -4.27 -5.20
C PRO A 61 -14.29 -4.20 -3.95
N LEU A 62 -13.79 -4.60 -2.78
CA LEU A 62 -14.50 -4.45 -1.51
C LEU A 62 -14.50 -3.00 -1.05
N GLN A 63 -13.37 -2.29 -1.21
CA GLN A 63 -13.28 -0.85 -0.91
C GLN A 63 -14.28 -0.05 -1.75
N GLU A 64 -14.41 -0.36 -3.04
CA GLU A 64 -15.38 0.27 -3.93
C GLU A 64 -16.83 0.05 -3.44
N LYS A 65 -17.17 -1.17 -3.02
CA LYS A 65 -18.52 -1.49 -2.50
C LYS A 65 -18.80 -0.78 -1.18
N LEU A 66 -17.79 -0.70 -0.30
CA LEU A 66 -17.90 0.00 0.97
C LEU A 66 -18.12 1.50 0.74
N TYR A 67 -17.36 2.11 -0.16
CA TYR A 67 -17.49 3.52 -0.52
C TYR A 67 -18.89 3.83 -1.05
N ARG A 68 -19.39 3.05 -2.03
CA ARG A 68 -20.74 3.25 -2.58
C ARG A 68 -21.85 3.14 -1.53
N ARG A 69 -21.73 2.17 -0.62
CA ARG A 69 -22.72 1.99 0.44
C ARG A 69 -22.67 3.14 1.44
N MET A 70 -21.47 3.56 1.83
CA MET A 70 -21.29 4.70 2.73
C MET A 70 -21.85 5.99 2.12
N SER A 71 -21.57 6.27 0.83
CA SER A 71 -22.15 7.43 0.13
C SER A 71 -23.68 7.42 0.19
N ARG A 72 -24.29 6.26 -0.09
CA ARG A 72 -25.74 6.13 -0.01
C ARG A 72 -26.30 6.32 1.40
N GLU A 73 -25.61 5.80 2.43
CA GLU A 73 -26.04 6.02 3.82
C GLU A 73 -25.92 7.50 4.23
N MET A 74 -24.93 8.22 3.72
CA MET A 74 -24.82 9.68 3.92
C MET A 74 -25.95 10.43 3.21
N ASP A 75 -26.24 10.10 1.95
CA ASP A 75 -27.35 10.69 1.20
C ASP A 75 -28.70 10.46 1.91
N GLU A 76 -28.95 9.25 2.41
CA GLU A 76 -30.16 8.90 3.15
C GLU A 76 -30.26 9.66 4.50
N MET A 77 -29.13 9.97 5.14
CA MET A 77 -29.09 10.76 6.36
C MET A 77 -29.36 12.25 6.08
N ASP A 78 -28.77 12.81 5.02
CA ASP A 78 -29.00 14.20 4.60
C ASP A 78 -30.48 14.41 4.21
N ASP A 79 -31.06 13.49 3.44
CA ASP A 79 -32.49 13.49 3.10
C ASP A 79 -33.37 13.37 4.35
N ALA A 80 -32.97 12.56 5.34
CA ALA A 80 -33.68 12.41 6.60
C ALA A 80 -33.49 13.59 7.57
N ASP A 81 -32.53 14.49 7.34
CA ASP A 81 -32.38 15.75 8.06
C ASP A 81 -32.96 16.94 7.27
N SER A 82 -33.32 16.76 6.00
CA SER A 82 -33.94 17.79 5.16
C SER A 82 -35.28 18.31 5.71
N TRP A 83 -36.07 17.47 6.40
CA TRP A 83 -37.31 17.91 7.06
C TRP A 83 -37.08 18.88 8.21
N LYS A 84 -35.88 18.91 8.80
CA LYS A 84 -35.51 19.88 9.85
C LYS A 84 -35.17 21.25 9.26
N HIS A 85 -34.91 21.32 7.96
CA HIS A 85 -34.62 22.53 7.19
C HIS A 85 -35.85 22.95 6.35
N GLY A 86 -37.06 22.71 6.86
CA GLY A 86 -38.30 23.04 6.14
C GLY A 86 -38.57 24.55 6.07
N GLU A 87 -38.79 25.07 4.86
CA GLU A 87 -39.36 26.39 4.49
C GLU A 87 -38.79 27.68 5.13
N GLU A 88 -37.74 27.63 5.94
CA GLU A 88 -37.06 28.81 6.53
C GLU A 88 -35.62 28.99 6.00
N ASP A 89 -35.42 28.98 4.67
CA ASP A 89 -34.12 29.38 4.09
C ASP A 89 -34.26 30.25 2.82
N ASP A 90 -35.34 31.03 2.75
CA ASP A 90 -35.51 32.17 1.82
C ASP A 90 -35.29 33.52 2.57
N GLU A 91 -34.58 33.53 3.71
CA GLU A 91 -34.31 34.75 4.51
C GLU A 91 -32.84 35.21 4.53
N ASP A 92 -31.96 34.64 3.70
CA ASP A 92 -30.56 35.09 3.55
C ASP A 92 -30.33 35.90 2.24
N GLU A 93 -31.30 36.72 1.81
CA GLU A 93 -31.01 37.79 0.86
C GLU A 93 -30.42 38.99 1.66
N PRO A 94 -29.11 39.29 1.54
CA PRO A 94 -28.52 40.42 2.25
C PRO A 94 -29.27 41.70 1.82
N PRO A 95 -29.68 42.57 2.76
CA PRO A 95 -30.44 43.76 2.42
C PRO A 95 -29.66 44.60 1.40
N PRO A 96 -30.33 45.19 0.39
CA PRO A 96 -29.64 45.99 -0.60
C PRO A 96 -28.89 47.11 0.11
N LEU A 97 -27.58 47.17 -0.13
CA LEU A 97 -26.71 48.25 0.35
C LEU A 97 -27.34 49.59 -0.09
N ASP A 98 -27.77 50.40 0.88
CA ASP A 98 -28.22 51.77 0.65
C ASP A 98 -27.01 52.61 0.20
N ASP A 99 -26.82 52.70 -1.12
CA ASP A 99 -25.86 53.61 -1.75
C ASP A 99 -26.37 55.06 -1.67
N ARG A 100 -26.49 55.59 -0.44
CA ARG A 100 -26.69 57.01 -0.17
C ARG A 100 -25.42 57.62 0.42
N LEU A 101 -24.61 58.13 -0.51
CA LEU A 101 -23.67 59.24 -0.35
C LEU A 101 -24.38 60.51 0.15
#